data_AF-A0A380DTD6-F1
#
_entry.id   AF-A0A380DTD6-F1
#
_cell.length_a   1.000
_cell.length_b   1.000
_cell.length_c   1.000
_cell.angle_alpha   90.00
_cell.angle_beta   90.00
_cell.angle_gamma   90.00
#
_symmetry.space_group_name_H-M   'P 1'
#
loop_
_entity.id
_entity.type
_entity.pdbx_description
1 polymer ?
#
loop_
_entity_poly.entity_id
_entity_poly.type
_entity_poly.pdbx_seq_one_letter_code
_entity_poly.pdbx_strand_id
1 'polypeptide(L)'
;MLEQAKSDNVNFDYLFAAIGGGGLISGISTYFKSYSPNTKIIGVEPSGASSMYESVVVNNQVITLPNIDKFVDGASVARVGDITFEIAKKM
;
A
#
# COMPACT_ATOMS: atom_id res chain seq x y z
N MET A 1 8.76 -10.25 -14.21
CA MET A 1 7.52 -9.59 -14.69
C MET A 1 7.81 -8.23 -15.29
N LEU A 2 8.33 -7.24 -14.54
CA LEU A 2 8.58 -5.90 -15.11
C LEU A 2 9.62 -5.89 -16.24
N GLU A 3 10.68 -6.69 -16.13
CA GLU A 3 11.67 -6.84 -17.21
C GLU A 3 11.05 -7.45 -18.47
N GLN A 4 10.20 -8.47 -18.31
CA GLN A 4 9.46 -9.07 -19.41
C GLN A 4 8.48 -8.06 -20.03
N ALA A 5 7.71 -7.33 -19.21
CA ALA A 5 6.82 -6.27 -19.67
C ALA A 5 7.59 -5.20 -20.47
N LYS A 6 8.79 -4.82 -20.02
CA LYS A 6 9.67 -3.91 -20.75
C LYS A 6 10.13 -4.49 -22.09
N SER A 7 10.50 -5.78 -22.14
CA SER A 7 10.83 -6.48 -23.38
C SER A 7 9.66 -6.51 -24.37
N ASP A 8 8.44 -6.66 -23.85
CA ASP A 8 7.20 -6.74 -24.63
C ASP A 8 6.59 -5.35 -24.91
N ASN A 9 7.30 -4.28 -24.53
CA ASN A 9 6.86 -2.88 -24.66
C ASN A 9 5.49 -2.59 -24.00
N VAL A 10 5.22 -3.25 -22.87
CA VAL A 10 4.04 -3.08 -22.03
C VAL A 10 4.36 -2.10 -20.89
N ASN A 11 3.53 -1.07 -20.76
CA ASN A 11 3.58 -0.11 -19.66
C ASN A 11 2.34 -0.27 -18.76
N PHE A 12 2.52 -0.08 -17.45
CA PHE A 12 1.44 -0.13 -16.47
C PHE A 12 1.07 1.29 -16.02
N ASP A 13 -0.20 1.66 -16.16
CA ASP A 13 -0.70 2.94 -15.66
C ASP A 13 -0.99 2.88 -14.16
N TYR A 14 -1.57 1.77 -13.70
CA TYR A 14 -2.02 1.59 -12.32
C TYR A 14 -1.63 0.22 -11.77
N LEU A 15 -1.23 0.19 -10.50
CA LEU A 15 -1.10 -1.01 -9.69
C LEU A 15 -1.96 -0.86 -8.45
N PHE A 16 -2.82 -1.84 -8.20
CA PHE A 16 -3.63 -1.92 -6.98
C PHE A 16 -3.10 -3.04 -6.10
N ALA A 17 -2.94 -2.78 -4.81
CA ALA A 17 -2.60 -3.82 -3.84
C ALA A 17 -3.30 -3.62 -2.50
N ALA A 18 -3.67 -4.74 -1.89
CA ALA A 18 -4.26 -4.74 -0.56
C ALA A 18 -3.25 -4.25 0.48
N ILE A 19 -3.75 -3.53 1.48
CA ILE A 19 -2.99 -3.04 2.61
C ILE A 19 -3.56 -3.69 3.89
N GLY A 20 -2.72 -4.45 4.57
CA GLY A 20 -2.85 -4.76 6.00
C GLY A 20 -1.81 -3.96 6.76
N GLY A 21 -0.73 -4.61 7.23
CA GLY A 21 0.39 -3.92 7.90
C GLY A 21 1.25 -3.04 6.98
N GLY A 22 1.00 -3.06 5.67
CA GLY A 22 1.71 -2.24 4.66
C GLY A 22 2.95 -2.88 4.04
N GLY A 23 3.37 -4.07 4.45
CA GLY A 23 4.61 -4.69 3.94
C GLY A 23 4.61 -4.92 2.42
N LEU A 24 3.51 -5.45 1.89
CA LEU A 24 3.35 -5.70 0.45
C LEU A 24 3.43 -4.40 -0.36
N ILE A 25 2.58 -3.41 -0.02
CA ILE A 25 2.52 -2.13 -0.75
C ILE A 25 3.88 -1.40 -0.69
N SER A 26 4.59 -1.45 0.45
CA SER A 26 5.91 -0.84 0.59
C SER A 26 6.97 -1.55 -0.26
N GLY A 27 6.96 -2.89 -0.30
CA GLY A 27 7.91 -3.65 -1.11
C GLY A 27 7.71 -3.42 -2.60
N ILE A 28 6.46 -3.53 -3.07
CA ILE A 28 6.16 -3.33 -4.49
C ILE A 28 6.38 -1.88 -4.91
N SER A 29 6.06 -0.89 -4.05
CA SER A 29 6.26 0.51 -4.40
C SER A 29 7.73 0.87 -4.53
N THR A 30 8.57 0.36 -3.64
CA THR A 30 10.02 0.53 -3.72
C THR A 30 10.58 -0.07 -5.03
N TYR A 31 10.11 -1.26 -5.42
CA TYR A 31 10.54 -1.90 -6.66
C TYR A 31 10.03 -1.15 -7.90
N PHE A 32 8.73 -0.85 -7.98
CA PHE A 32 8.13 -0.15 -9.12
C PHE A 32 8.71 1.25 -9.33
N LYS A 33 9.06 1.97 -8.26
CA LYS A 33 9.70 3.30 -8.38
C LYS A 33 11.03 3.24 -9.13
N SER A 34 11.73 2.11 -9.11
CA SER A 34 12.99 1.92 -9.82
C SER A 34 12.82 1.46 -11.27
N TYR A 35 11.80 0.64 -11.55
CA TYR A 35 11.64 -0.03 -12.86
C TYR A 35 10.50 0.52 -13.72
N SER A 36 9.50 1.15 -13.11
CA SER A 36 8.30 1.69 -13.76
C SER A 36 7.79 2.93 -12.99
N PRO A 37 8.58 4.02 -12.97
CA PRO A 37 8.33 5.18 -12.09
C PRO A 37 7.04 5.95 -12.39
N ASN A 38 6.46 5.76 -13.58
CA ASN A 38 5.21 6.41 -13.99
C ASN A 38 3.95 5.62 -13.58
N THR A 39 4.10 4.39 -13.08
CA THR A 39 2.97 3.58 -12.64
C THR A 39 2.43 4.13 -11.33
N LYS A 40 1.14 4.46 -11.31
CA LYS A 40 0.45 4.92 -10.10
C LYS A 40 0.13 3.74 -9.21
N ILE A 41 0.57 3.80 -7.96
CA ILE A 41 0.38 2.71 -7.01
C ILE A 41 -0.72 3.11 -6.04
N ILE A 42 -1.75 2.27 -5.96
CA ILE A 42 -2.96 2.52 -5.18
C ILE A 42 -3.09 1.42 -4.12
N GLY A 43 -3.03 1.85 -2.87
CA GLY A 43 -3.35 1.03 -1.72
C GLY A 43 -4.86 0.83 -1.56
N VAL A 44 -5.27 -0.39 -1.23
CA VAL A 44 -6.68 -0.72 -1.00
C VAL A 44 -6.84 -1.33 0.39
N GLU A 45 -7.73 -0.75 1.20
CA GLU A 45 -8.05 -1.23 2.55
C GLU A 45 -9.54 -1.55 2.66
N PRO A 46 -9.93 -2.51 3.53
CA PRO A 46 -11.31 -2.67 3.94
C PRO A 46 -11.79 -1.40 4.64
N SER A 47 -13.02 -0.95 4.35
CA SER A 47 -13.62 0.23 5.01
C SER A 47 -13.71 0.07 6.53
N GLY A 48 -13.88 -1.16 7.02
CA GLY A 48 -13.88 -1.47 8.45
C GLY A 48 -12.49 -1.61 9.08
N ALA A 49 -11.39 -1.45 8.35
CA ALA A 49 -10.02 -1.62 8.87
C ALA A 49 -8.97 -0.74 8.14
N SER A 50 -9.31 0.52 7.85
CA SER A 50 -8.51 1.45 7.04
C SER A 50 -7.38 2.16 7.82
N SER A 51 -6.50 1.41 8.48
CA SER A 51 -5.51 1.98 9.40
C SER A 51 -4.40 2.76 8.70
N MET A 52 -4.02 2.42 7.47
CA MET A 52 -3.03 3.16 6.68
C MET A 52 -3.59 4.49 6.19
N TYR A 53 -4.81 4.50 5.65
CA TYR A 53 -5.48 5.72 5.21
C TYR A 53 -5.62 6.71 6.36
N GLU A 54 -6.12 6.25 7.51
CA GLU A 54 -6.24 7.08 8.71
C GLU A 54 -4.88 7.60 9.18
N SER A 55 -3.84 6.77 9.14
CA SER A 55 -2.48 7.19 9.55
C SER A 55 -1.88 8.22 8.59
N VAL A 56 -1.92 7.95 7.28
CA VAL A 56 -1.19 8.73 6.26
C VAL A 56 -1.97 9.96 5.80
N VAL A 57 -3.24 9.78 5.44
CA VAL A 57 -4.05 10.82 4.78
C VAL A 57 -4.71 11.74 5.81
N VAL A 58 -5.24 11.16 6.90
CA VAL A 58 -6.02 11.92 7.88
C VAL A 58 -5.14 12.53 8.97
N ASN A 59 -4.27 11.73 9.58
CA ASN A 59 -3.56 12.13 10.80
C ASN A 59 -2.08 12.47 10.60
N ASN A 60 -1.46 12.05 9.49
CA ASN A 60 -0.01 12.16 9.22
C ASN A 60 0.88 11.60 10.37
N GLN A 61 0.39 10.58 11.06
CA GLN A 61 1.11 9.83 12.11
C GLN A 61 0.52 8.43 12.21
N VAL A 62 1.29 7.46 12.73
CA VAL A 62 0.76 6.11 12.96
C VAL A 62 -0.33 6.16 14.03
N ILE A 63 -1.52 5.71 13.68
CA ILE A 63 -2.65 5.58 14.60
C ILE A 63 -3.04 4.11 14.76
N THR A 64 -3.70 3.81 15.88
CA THR A 64 -4.33 2.51 16.12
C THR A 64 -5.84 2.70 16.08
N LEU A 65 -6.51 2.00 15.16
CA LEU A 65 -7.97 1.97 15.11
C LEU A 65 -8.54 1.33 16.38
N PRO A 66 -9.53 1.94 17.04
CA PRO A 66 -10.10 1.39 18.27
C PRO A 66 -10.92 0.13 18.01
N ASN A 67 -11.49 -0.01 16.81
CA ASN A 67 -12.27 -1.16 16.37
C ASN A 67 -11.96 -1.45 14.90
N ILE A 68 -12.00 -2.73 14.53
CA ILE A 68 -11.87 -3.18 13.15
C ILE A 68 -12.90 -4.26 12.82
N ASP A 69 -13.41 -4.25 11.58
CA ASP A 69 -14.12 -5.39 11.00
C ASP A 69 -13.09 -6.45 10.59
N LYS A 70 -13.39 -7.73 10.89
CA LYS A 70 -12.54 -8.89 10.63
C LYS A 70 -12.96 -9.70 9.41
N PHE A 71 -13.88 -9.19 8.59
CA PHE A 71 -14.33 -9.88 7.37
C PHE A 71 -13.19 -10.21 6.40
N VAL A 72 -12.21 -9.30 6.24
CA VAL A 72 -11.00 -9.51 5.41
C VAL A 72 -9.79 -9.72 6.32
N ASP A 73 -9.72 -10.88 6.95
CA ASP A 73 -8.73 -11.21 7.98
C ASP A 73 -7.28 -10.80 7.67
N GLY A 74 -6.79 -11.03 6.45
CA GLY A 74 -5.43 -10.70 6.02
C GLY A 74 -5.14 -9.20 5.86
N ALA A 75 -6.18 -8.36 5.74
CA ALA A 75 -6.07 -6.91 5.61
C ALA A 75 -6.67 -6.15 6.81
N SER A 76 -7.35 -6.84 7.72
CA SER A 76 -7.93 -6.28 8.94
C SER A 76 -6.86 -5.98 10.00
N VAL A 77 -6.07 -4.93 9.76
CA VAL A 77 -4.98 -4.50 10.64
C VAL A 77 -5.35 -3.19 11.32
N ALA A 78 -5.30 -3.16 12.65
CA ALA A 78 -5.68 -1.98 13.43
C ALA A 78 -4.58 -0.91 13.49
N ARG A 79 -3.30 -1.30 13.37
CA ARG A 79 -2.14 -0.40 13.42
C ARG A 79 -1.12 -0.83 12.37
N VAL A 80 -0.78 0.07 11.46
CA VAL A 80 0.27 -0.17 10.45
C VAL A 80 1.67 -0.20 11.07
N GLY A 81 2.63 -0.75 10.33
CA GLY A 81 4.04 -0.70 10.74
C GLY A 81 4.62 0.71 10.61
N ASP A 82 5.55 1.08 11.50
CA ASP A 82 6.16 2.42 11.49
C ASP A 82 7.01 2.64 10.23
N ILE A 83 7.72 1.61 9.76
CA ILE A 83 8.51 1.66 8.53
C ILE A 83 7.61 1.75 7.29
N THR A 84 6.53 0.96 7.25
CA THR A 84 5.64 0.89 6.09
C THR A 84 4.80 2.17 5.97
N PHE A 85 4.44 2.79 7.09
CA PHE A 85 3.87 4.15 7.13
C PHE A 85 4.79 5.19 6.48
N GLU A 86 6.07 5.23 6.85
CA GLU A 86 7.04 6.17 6.28
C GLU A 86 7.29 5.96 4.79
N ILE A 87 7.20 4.71 4.32
CA ILE A 87 7.27 4.39 2.88
C ILE A 87 5.99 4.83 2.18
N ALA A 88 4.82 4.50 2.74
CA ALA A 88 3.52 4.84 2.15
C ALA A 88 3.32 6.35 1.99
N LYS A 89 3.86 7.17 2.90
CA LYS A 89 3.88 8.65 2.78
C LYS A 89 4.67 9.18 1.58
N LYS A 90 5.60 8.39 1.05
CA LYS A 90 6.52 8.77 -0.05
C LYS A 90 6.17 8.09 -1.38
N MET A 91 5.06 7.34 -1.39
CA MET A 91 4.51 6.71 -2.58
C MET A 91 3.86 7.72 -3.50
#